data_AF-A0A538I8Y0-F1
#
_entry.id   AF-A0A538I8Y0-F1
#
_cell.length_a   1.000
_cell.length_b   1.000
_cell.length_c   1.000
_cell.angle_alpha   90.00
_cell.angle_beta   90.00
_cell.angle_gamma   90.00
#
_symmetry.space_group_name_H-M   'P 1'
#
loop_
_entity.id
_entity.type
_entity.pdbx_description
1 polymer ?
#
loop_
_entity_poly.entity_id
_entity_poly.type
_entity_poly.pdbx_seq_one_letter_code
_entity_poly.pdbx_strand_id
1 'polypeptide(L)'
;MIGVHLNRRVFAGTTALALGALAGVAVGLFGVGGAAAQRQAEPALPPLLEATHLPPLLTARGEPVELRYDVFCGAGDEEAASRAECDASGTAFVRAGDAGRFEQIPLRVDASASEGRYVAAVPSAIAQSPDGFSYYATFRDGSSGVEISSPPGAGDAPERSLPLGRSVDVHLGRHVFGRIREPDAVVVRAAWGDGPDQVGLEQGRNLTPIGGSSFDVDRAGNVTVLDETHKRLLRFAERDGVTSRTPLAVDGTIADMAVADDGKIYVLDSSSPSPKPLLRAFAPDGSALGSVESAERAAQVRLGPAGAVLLQEPSDQWMDAAAGGRLLAPDSQRKSGRSGRPLPGGGDVVVLRRGNEIRVATVSGHRVVRSWRVTSETPIAEVQLAEPRGAGLVLVARVYTDDQDEFVVLVLDAKRLVRSFSLDSADWAETAPLSKFRLVGSSLYQLGSTAAGLFVDRFELEGN
;
A
#
# COMPACT_ATOMS: atom_id res chain seq x y z
N MET A 1 1.59 25.80 3.47
CA MET A 1 1.25 27.16 3.02
C MET A 1 1.57 27.29 1.54
N ILE A 2 0.62 26.95 0.66
CA ILE A 2 0.63 27.28 -0.78
C ILE A 2 -0.85 27.50 -1.13
N GLY A 3 -1.22 28.77 -1.34
CA GLY A 3 -2.56 29.15 -1.75
C GLY A 3 -2.74 28.88 -3.24
N VAL A 4 -3.72 28.03 -3.58
CA VAL A 4 -4.11 27.80 -4.97
C VAL A 4 -5.13 28.87 -5.35
N HIS A 5 -4.70 29.81 -6.20
CA HIS A 5 -5.59 30.77 -6.84
C HIS A 5 -6.44 30.07 -7.90
N LEU A 6 -7.72 29.87 -7.59
CA LEU A 6 -8.75 29.39 -8.51
C LEU A 6 -9.01 30.45 -9.60
N ASN A 7 -8.63 30.17 -10.84
CA ASN A 7 -8.92 31.05 -11.97
C ASN A 7 -10.28 30.65 -12.59
N ARG A 8 -11.35 31.29 -12.11
CA ARG A 8 -12.72 31.19 -12.66
C ARG A 8 -12.77 31.80 -14.06
N ARG A 9 -12.97 31.00 -15.10
CA ARG A 9 -13.47 31.47 -16.39
C ARG A 9 -14.99 31.35 -16.42
N VAL A 10 -15.63 32.50 -16.42
CA VAL A 10 -17.07 32.71 -16.61
C VAL A 10 -17.38 32.52 -18.10
N PHE A 11 -18.33 31.64 -18.42
CA PHE A 11 -19.07 31.69 -19.68
C PHE A 11 -20.56 31.82 -19.36
N ALA A 12 -21.13 32.94 -19.79
CA ALA A 12 -22.55 33.24 -19.75
C ALA A 12 -23.22 32.76 -21.04
N GLY A 13 -24.41 32.17 -20.93
CA GLY A 13 -25.22 31.71 -22.06
C GLY A 13 -26.69 31.53 -21.67
N THR A 14 -27.41 32.63 -21.78
CA THR A 14 -28.88 32.88 -21.82
C THR A 14 -29.88 31.71 -21.99
N THR A 15 -30.79 31.63 -21.00
CA THR A 15 -32.27 31.45 -21.03
C THR A 15 -33.04 30.98 -22.28
N ALA A 16 -33.94 30.02 -22.09
CA ALA A 16 -35.31 30.03 -22.64
C ALA A 16 -36.31 29.25 -21.75
N LEU A 17 -37.44 29.90 -21.45
CA LEU A 17 -38.62 29.41 -20.71
C LEU A 17 -39.58 28.66 -21.65
N ALA A 18 -40.31 27.66 -21.13
CA ALA A 18 -41.61 27.26 -21.66
C ALA A 18 -42.53 26.73 -20.53
N LEU A 19 -43.77 27.21 -20.55
CA LEU A 19 -44.86 27.08 -19.57
C LEU A 19 -45.88 26.00 -19.93
N GLY A 20 -46.62 25.51 -18.92
CA GLY A 20 -48.01 25.01 -19.03
C GLY A 20 -48.21 23.52 -18.71
N ALA A 21 -49.26 23.03 -18.03
CA ALA A 21 -50.40 23.60 -17.30
C ALA A 21 -51.32 22.43 -16.81
N LEU A 22 -51.82 22.54 -15.56
CA LEU A 22 -53.16 22.14 -15.04
C LEU A 22 -53.55 20.63 -14.97
N ALA A 23 -54.37 20.10 -14.05
CA ALA A 23 -55.06 20.53 -12.83
C ALA A 23 -55.67 19.28 -12.13
N GLY A 24 -55.94 19.33 -10.83
CA GLY A 24 -56.72 18.30 -10.12
C GLY A 24 -56.82 18.55 -8.61
N VAL A 25 -57.73 19.44 -8.21
CA VAL A 25 -58.03 19.80 -6.81
C VAL A 25 -59.13 18.89 -6.26
N ALA A 26 -58.95 18.38 -5.04
CA ALA A 26 -60.06 18.04 -4.15
C ALA A 26 -59.72 18.48 -2.71
N VAL A 27 -60.58 19.34 -2.17
CA VAL A 27 -60.50 19.98 -0.85
C VAL A 27 -61.19 19.10 0.20
N GLY A 28 -60.60 18.98 1.39
CA GLY A 28 -61.25 18.44 2.58
C GLY A 28 -60.52 18.86 3.87
N LEU A 29 -61.13 19.77 4.63
CA LEU A 29 -60.64 20.42 5.85
C LEU A 29 -60.61 19.49 7.08
N PHE A 30 -59.77 19.90 8.04
CA PHE A 30 -59.79 19.74 9.51
C PHE A 30 -58.65 18.92 10.13
N GLY A 31 -57.86 19.60 10.96
CA GLY A 31 -57.00 18.97 11.97
C GLY A 31 -55.68 19.68 12.19
N VAL A 32 -55.69 20.73 13.03
CA VAL A 32 -54.47 21.19 13.71
C VAL A 32 -54.06 20.07 14.67
N GLY A 33 -53.11 19.24 14.25
CA GLY A 33 -52.48 18.22 15.07
C GLY A 33 -51.00 18.24 14.73
N GLY A 34 -50.18 18.64 15.70
CA GLY A 34 -48.73 18.74 15.53
C GLY A 34 -48.15 17.41 15.10
N ALA A 35 -47.72 17.32 13.84
CA ALA A 35 -46.74 16.34 13.45
C ALA A 35 -45.42 16.80 14.07
N ALA A 36 -45.16 16.34 15.29
CA ALA A 36 -43.80 16.04 15.70
C ALA A 36 -43.29 15.03 14.67
N ALA A 37 -42.74 15.54 13.56
CA ALA A 37 -41.90 14.76 12.70
C ALA A 37 -40.74 14.34 13.61
N GLN A 38 -40.83 13.10 14.11
CA GLN A 38 -39.67 12.39 14.61
C GLN A 38 -38.67 12.44 13.46
N ARG A 39 -37.74 13.40 13.52
CA ARG A 39 -36.43 13.22 12.91
C ARG A 39 -35.95 11.93 13.53
N GLN A 40 -36.06 10.83 12.77
CA GLN A 40 -35.29 9.65 13.06
C GLN A 40 -33.85 10.17 13.08
N ALA A 41 -33.28 10.23 14.28
CA ALA A 41 -31.87 10.55 14.43
C ALA A 41 -31.14 9.56 13.52
N GLU A 42 -30.40 10.09 12.55
CA GLU A 42 -29.42 9.26 11.85
C GLU A 42 -28.55 8.61 12.92
N PRO A 43 -28.24 7.30 12.80
CA PRO A 43 -27.39 6.65 13.78
C PRO A 43 -26.09 7.45 13.88
N ALA A 44 -25.79 7.97 15.07
CA ALA A 44 -24.53 8.65 15.31
C ALA A 44 -23.41 7.70 14.86
N LEU A 45 -22.52 8.19 13.99
CA LEU A 45 -21.36 7.41 13.58
C LEU A 45 -20.54 7.07 14.84
N PRO A 46 -19.97 5.86 14.93
CA PRO A 46 -19.14 5.51 16.07
C PRO A 46 -17.98 6.51 16.19
N PRO A 47 -17.56 6.87 17.42
CA PRO A 47 -16.39 7.72 17.62
C PRO A 47 -15.18 7.10 16.93
N LEU A 48 -14.46 7.92 16.16
CA LEU A 48 -13.29 7.49 15.39
C LEU A 48 -12.02 7.92 16.13
N LEU A 49 -11.10 6.97 16.32
CA LEU A 49 -9.73 7.25 16.74
C LEU A 49 -8.80 6.50 15.77
N GLU A 50 -7.94 7.23 15.08
CA GLU A 50 -6.94 6.68 14.16
C GLU A 50 -5.57 7.31 14.47
N ALA A 51 -4.51 6.51 14.35
CA ALA A 51 -3.14 6.98 14.50
C ALA A 51 -2.30 6.46 13.34
N THR A 52 -1.71 7.37 12.57
CA THR A 52 -0.77 7.03 11.50
C THR A 52 0.66 7.23 11.98
N HIS A 53 1.58 6.43 11.47
CA HIS A 53 2.96 6.38 11.93
C HIS A 53 3.88 6.01 10.78
N LEU A 54 5.04 6.66 10.67
CA LEU A 54 6.11 6.18 9.79
C LEU A 54 7.16 5.45 10.66
N PRO A 55 7.18 4.12 10.68
CA PRO A 55 8.06 3.37 11.55
C PRO A 55 9.55 3.57 11.19
N PRO A 56 10.44 3.83 12.17
CA PRO A 56 11.89 3.85 11.94
C PRO A 56 12.45 2.41 11.80
N LEU A 57 11.97 1.65 10.82
CA LEU A 57 12.25 0.22 10.60
C LEU A 57 13.75 -0.15 10.58
N LEU A 58 14.60 0.76 10.10
CA LEU A 58 16.05 0.59 10.00
C LEU A 58 16.79 1.84 10.50
N THR A 59 17.69 1.69 11.46
CA THR A 59 18.41 2.83 12.10
C THR A 59 19.90 2.82 11.82
N ALA A 60 20.47 3.99 11.54
CA ALA A 60 21.90 4.18 11.41
C ALA A 60 22.57 4.32 12.78
N ARG A 61 23.87 4.01 12.85
CA ARG A 61 24.63 4.12 14.10
C ARG A 61 24.63 5.57 14.61
N GLY A 62 24.21 5.75 15.87
CA GLY A 62 24.17 7.06 16.53
C GLY A 62 23.01 7.95 16.09
N GLU A 63 22.11 7.45 15.24
CA GLU A 63 20.90 8.18 14.85
C GLU A 63 19.97 8.32 16.06
N PRO A 64 19.56 9.54 16.43
CA PRO A 64 18.50 9.73 17.42
C PRO A 64 17.17 9.25 16.83
N VAL A 65 16.38 8.56 17.64
CA VAL A 65 15.08 8.03 17.23
C VAL A 65 13.98 8.74 17.99
N GLU A 66 13.03 9.28 17.24
CA GLU A 66 11.78 9.84 17.73
C GLU A 66 10.63 9.12 17.03
N LEU A 67 9.75 8.52 17.81
CA LEU A 67 8.50 7.96 17.32
C LEU A 67 7.51 9.11 17.13
N ARG A 68 6.89 9.18 15.96
CA ARG A 68 5.96 10.26 15.58
C ARG A 68 4.65 9.67 15.11
N TYR A 69 3.56 10.12 15.69
CA TYR A 69 2.22 9.66 15.37
C TYR A 69 1.35 10.85 15.03
N ASP A 70 0.68 10.82 13.89
CA ASP A 70 -0.38 11.78 13.58
C ASP A 70 -1.71 11.13 14.00
N VAL A 71 -2.38 11.73 14.99
CA VAL A 71 -3.56 11.16 15.66
C VAL A 71 -4.79 12.00 15.32
N PHE A 72 -5.84 11.31 14.91
CA PHE A 72 -7.10 11.90 14.47
C PHE A 72 -8.24 11.37 15.34
N CYS A 73 -9.04 12.30 15.87
CA CYS A 73 -10.28 12.01 16.58
C CYS A 73 -11.46 12.48 15.72
N GLY A 74 -12.47 11.64 15.54
CA GLY A 74 -13.73 12.01 14.90
C GLY A 74 -14.87 11.94 15.90
N ALA A 75 -15.55 13.06 16.12
CA ALA A 75 -16.89 13.05 16.69
C ALA A 75 -17.84 12.51 15.60
N GLY A 76 -18.82 11.69 15.94
CA GLY A 76 -19.80 11.11 15.00
C GLY A 76 -20.73 12.09 14.28
N ASP A 77 -20.31 13.35 14.14
CA ASP A 77 -20.99 14.48 13.50
C ASP A 77 -19.95 15.33 12.72
N GLU A 78 -20.05 15.34 11.38
CA GLU A 78 -19.03 15.89 10.45
C GLU A 78 -18.74 17.39 10.69
N GLU A 79 -19.72 18.15 11.20
CA GLU A 79 -19.63 19.60 11.37
C GLU A 79 -18.89 20.02 12.66
N ALA A 80 -18.79 19.10 13.63
CA ALA A 80 -18.03 19.26 14.88
C ALA A 80 -16.60 18.68 14.79
N ALA A 81 -16.40 17.63 13.99
CA ALA A 81 -15.10 16.99 13.78
C ALA A 81 -14.06 17.89 13.10
N SER A 82 -14.49 18.91 12.34
CA SER A 82 -13.60 19.83 11.62
C SER A 82 -13.02 20.98 12.46
N ARG A 83 -13.38 21.10 13.75
CA ARG A 83 -13.01 22.27 14.59
C ARG A 83 -12.52 21.95 16.01
N ALA A 84 -12.64 20.71 16.49
CA ALA A 84 -12.14 20.34 17.82
C ALA A 84 -10.75 19.68 17.69
N GLU A 85 -9.77 20.22 18.42
CA GLU A 85 -8.46 19.58 18.58
C GLU A 85 -8.66 18.20 19.24
N CYS A 86 -8.03 17.17 18.67
CA CYS A 86 -8.16 15.79 19.17
C CYS A 86 -7.59 15.69 20.59
N ASP A 87 -8.49 15.56 21.59
CA ASP A 87 -8.16 15.36 23.00
C ASP A 87 -7.72 13.91 23.24
N ALA A 88 -6.59 13.53 22.65
CA ALA A 88 -6.01 12.21 22.82
C ALA A 88 -4.89 12.22 23.87
N SER A 89 -4.69 11.06 24.49
CA SER A 89 -3.50 10.78 25.27
C SER A 89 -2.86 9.51 24.75
N GLY A 90 -1.55 9.35 24.94
CA GLY A 90 -0.87 8.15 24.48
C GLY A 90 0.37 7.80 25.25
N THR A 91 0.75 6.53 25.17
CA THR A 91 1.98 6.00 25.76
C THR A 91 2.68 5.12 24.74
N ALA A 92 3.95 5.38 24.51
CA ALA A 92 4.83 4.50 23.76
C ALA A 92 5.44 3.47 24.72
N PHE A 93 5.45 2.21 24.30
CA PHE A 93 6.04 1.08 24.99
C PHE A 93 7.25 0.66 24.19
N VAL A 94 8.46 0.81 24.74
CA VAL A 94 9.72 0.53 24.02
C VAL A 94 10.59 -0.46 24.79
N ARG A 95 11.34 -1.33 24.10
CA ARG A 95 12.34 -2.20 24.74
C ARG A 95 13.51 -2.47 23.81
N ALA A 96 14.69 -2.67 24.38
CA ALA A 96 15.83 -3.18 23.63
C ALA A 96 15.60 -4.63 23.19
N GLY A 97 15.95 -4.94 21.94
CA GLY A 97 15.69 -6.23 21.32
C GLY A 97 14.19 -6.56 21.30
N ASP A 98 13.88 -7.84 21.49
CA ASP A 98 12.51 -8.38 21.38
C ASP A 98 12.04 -9.19 22.58
N ALA A 99 12.80 -9.15 23.67
CA ALA A 99 12.51 -9.87 24.89
C ALA A 99 12.52 -8.94 26.10
N GLY A 100 11.84 -9.34 27.16
CA GLY A 100 11.74 -8.56 28.39
C GLY A 100 10.60 -7.54 28.36
N ARG A 101 10.59 -6.68 29.38
CA ARG A 101 9.52 -5.73 29.64
C ARG A 101 9.70 -4.47 28.80
N PHE A 102 8.58 -3.91 28.36
CA PHE A 102 8.56 -2.57 27.76
C PHE A 102 8.69 -1.49 28.84
N GLU A 103 9.54 -0.50 28.55
CA GLU A 103 9.57 0.79 29.22
C GLU A 103 8.45 1.67 28.67
N GLN A 104 7.75 2.38 29.56
CA GLN A 104 6.64 3.26 29.19
C GLN A 104 7.14 4.70 29.08
N ILE A 105 6.86 5.32 27.95
CA ILE A 105 7.22 6.70 27.65
C ILE A 105 5.94 7.44 27.28
N PRO A 106 5.52 8.43 28.09
CA PRO A 106 4.38 9.26 27.73
C PRO A 106 4.61 9.96 26.39
N LEU A 107 3.64 9.85 25.49
CA LEU A 107 3.64 10.61 24.25
C LEU A 107 3.32 12.07 24.58
N ARG A 108 4.04 12.99 23.92
CA ARG A 108 3.87 14.43 24.10
C ARG A 108 3.35 15.04 22.81
N VAL A 109 2.45 16.01 22.93
CA VAL A 109 1.99 16.80 21.77
C VAL A 109 3.18 17.59 21.22
N ASP A 110 3.40 17.49 19.91
CA ASP A 110 4.35 18.33 19.19
C ASP A 110 3.68 19.67 18.86
N ALA A 111 3.91 20.67 19.71
CA ALA A 111 3.35 22.01 19.55
C ALA A 111 3.83 22.76 18.28
N SER A 112 4.81 22.21 17.55
CA SER A 112 5.26 22.76 16.26
C SER A 112 4.51 22.20 15.06
N ALA A 113 3.77 21.10 15.25
CA ALA A 113 2.93 20.53 14.22
C ALA A 113 1.67 21.37 14.04
N SER A 114 1.13 21.39 12.82
CA SER A 114 -0.11 22.12 12.53
C SER A 114 -1.31 21.53 13.27
N GLU A 115 -1.37 20.19 13.42
CA GLU A 115 -2.46 19.48 14.09
C GLU A 115 -1.98 18.10 14.59
N GLY A 116 -2.55 17.62 15.71
CA GLY A 116 -2.70 16.19 16.04
C GLY A 116 -1.44 15.32 16.21
N ARG A 117 -0.23 15.89 16.26
CA ARG A 117 1.01 15.11 16.32
C ARG A 117 1.47 14.79 17.73
N TYR A 118 1.78 13.52 17.99
CA TYR A 118 2.32 13.00 19.23
C TYR A 118 3.72 12.41 19.01
N VAL A 119 4.65 12.72 19.91
CA VAL A 119 6.05 12.31 19.81
C VAL A 119 6.58 11.67 21.09
N ALA A 120 7.47 10.70 20.93
CA ALA A 120 8.27 10.12 22.00
C ALA A 120 9.72 9.91 21.54
N ALA A 121 10.67 10.48 22.28
CA ALA A 121 12.08 10.19 22.08
C ALA A 121 12.40 8.81 22.66
N VAL A 122 12.98 7.93 21.85
CA VAL A 122 13.43 6.62 22.32
C VAL A 122 14.77 6.79 23.06
N PRO A 123 14.92 6.29 24.30
CA PRO A 123 16.17 6.38 25.04
C PRO A 123 17.34 5.84 24.23
N SER A 124 18.47 6.56 24.22
CA SER A 124 19.64 6.19 23.41
C SER A 124 20.14 4.77 23.71
N ALA A 125 20.05 4.33 24.96
CA ALA A 125 20.41 2.97 25.37
C ALA A 125 19.54 1.88 24.71
N ILE A 126 18.27 2.18 24.40
CA ILE A 126 17.36 1.29 23.67
C ILE A 126 17.57 1.44 22.16
N ALA A 127 17.56 2.68 21.66
CA ALA A 127 17.70 2.98 20.23
C ALA A 127 19.01 2.47 19.63
N GLN A 128 20.09 2.40 20.43
CA GLN A 128 21.42 1.94 20.00
C GLN A 128 21.70 0.48 20.39
N SER A 129 20.69 -0.26 20.84
CA SER A 129 20.83 -1.69 21.16
C SER A 129 21.33 -2.47 19.93
N PRO A 130 22.30 -3.40 20.10
CA PRO A 130 22.87 -4.16 19.00
C PRO A 130 21.87 -5.12 18.34
N ASP A 131 20.84 -5.54 19.07
CA ASP A 131 19.75 -6.37 18.54
C ASP A 131 18.53 -5.52 18.10
N GLY A 132 18.70 -4.18 18.01
CA GLY A 132 17.62 -3.24 17.70
C GLY A 132 16.68 -3.03 18.87
N PHE A 133 15.46 -2.58 18.59
CA PHE A 133 14.42 -2.37 19.59
C PHE A 133 13.03 -2.69 19.04
N SER A 134 12.14 -3.12 19.94
CA SER A 134 10.72 -3.31 19.67
C SER A 134 9.90 -2.21 20.32
N TYR A 135 8.80 -1.83 19.68
CA TYR A 135 7.90 -0.84 20.25
C TYR A 135 6.46 -0.96 19.74
N TYR A 136 5.54 -0.38 20.51
CA TYR A 136 4.18 -0.06 20.08
C TYR A 136 3.70 1.16 20.85
N ALA A 137 2.60 1.77 20.44
CA ALA A 137 1.95 2.84 21.19
C ALA A 137 0.47 2.52 21.42
N THR A 138 -0.06 3.00 22.52
CA THR A 138 -1.51 3.01 22.77
C THR A 138 -2.01 4.45 22.83
N PHE A 139 -3.20 4.67 22.32
CA PHE A 139 -3.87 5.97 22.31
C PHE A 139 -5.25 5.82 22.93
N ARG A 140 -5.68 6.87 23.64
CA ARG A 140 -7.00 6.98 24.22
C ARG A 140 -7.58 8.34 23.91
N ASP A 141 -8.77 8.36 23.32
CA ASP A 141 -9.57 9.58 23.17
C ASP A 141 -10.21 9.92 24.52
N GLY A 142 -9.91 11.11 25.04
CA GLY A 142 -10.42 11.61 26.31
C GLY A 142 -11.93 11.87 26.30
N SER A 143 -12.51 12.13 25.13
CA SER A 143 -13.93 12.45 24.97
C SER A 143 -14.81 11.20 24.89
N SER A 144 -14.42 10.22 24.06
CA SER A 144 -15.19 8.99 23.84
C SER A 144 -14.73 7.82 24.72
N GLY A 145 -13.51 7.88 25.25
CA GLY A 145 -12.87 6.78 25.97
C GLY A 145 -12.38 5.64 25.07
N VAL A 146 -12.51 5.75 23.74
CA VAL A 146 -12.01 4.75 22.78
C VAL A 146 -10.50 4.61 22.91
N GLU A 147 -10.02 3.36 22.86
CA GLU A 147 -8.61 3.02 22.91
C GLU A 147 -8.18 2.23 21.66
N ILE A 148 -7.02 2.58 21.12
CA ILE A 148 -6.38 1.86 20.01
C ILE A 148 -4.91 1.60 20.30
N SER A 149 -4.31 0.70 19.54
CA SER A 149 -2.86 0.50 19.51
C SER A 149 -2.32 0.62 18.09
N SER A 150 -1.07 1.10 17.97
CA SER A 150 -0.32 1.17 16.73
C SER A 150 1.07 0.53 16.97
N PRO A 151 1.38 -0.61 16.36
CA PRO A 151 0.52 -1.44 15.50
C PRO A 151 -0.63 -2.12 16.29
N PRO A 152 -1.67 -2.64 15.62
CA PRO A 152 -2.88 -3.15 16.27
C PRO A 152 -2.68 -4.46 17.04
N GLY A 153 -1.56 -5.16 16.82
CA GLY A 153 -1.14 -6.31 17.61
C GLY A 153 -0.42 -5.93 18.92
N ALA A 154 -0.15 -4.63 19.16
CA ALA A 154 0.48 -4.11 20.36
C ALA A 154 1.71 -4.93 20.79
N GLY A 155 1.75 -5.37 22.06
CA GLY A 155 2.86 -6.16 22.60
C GLY A 155 2.99 -7.58 22.02
N ASP A 156 1.95 -8.12 21.38
CA ASP A 156 1.98 -9.45 20.76
C ASP A 156 2.65 -9.41 19.37
N ALA A 157 2.50 -8.29 18.65
CA ALA A 157 3.15 -8.03 17.35
C ALA A 157 3.67 -6.59 17.26
N PRO A 158 4.67 -6.22 18.08
CA PRO A 158 5.21 -4.86 18.09
C PRO A 158 5.97 -4.56 16.80
N GLU A 159 6.10 -3.27 16.48
CA GLU A 159 7.07 -2.83 15.48
C GLU A 159 8.49 -3.16 15.92
N ARG A 160 9.37 -3.37 14.94
CA ARG A 160 10.80 -3.58 15.14
C ARG A 160 11.61 -2.60 14.32
N SER A 161 12.51 -1.91 15.01
CA SER A 161 13.59 -1.17 14.38
C SER A 161 14.89 -1.94 14.52
N LEU A 162 15.53 -2.23 13.39
CA LEU A 162 16.78 -2.97 13.36
C LEU A 162 17.96 -2.04 13.03
N PRO A 163 19.12 -2.22 13.67
CA PRO A 163 20.30 -1.47 13.32
C PRO A 163 20.75 -1.88 11.91
N LEU A 164 20.95 -0.90 11.04
CA LEU A 164 21.37 -1.12 9.66
C LEU A 164 22.73 -1.85 9.59
N GLY A 165 23.56 -1.70 10.62
CA GLY A 165 24.88 -2.31 10.70
C GLY A 165 25.83 -1.72 9.67
N ARG A 166 26.65 -2.58 9.04
CA ARG A 166 27.51 -2.18 7.93
C ARG A 166 26.75 -2.32 6.62
N SER A 167 26.29 -1.20 6.08
CA SER A 167 25.61 -1.13 4.78
C SER A 167 26.57 -1.04 3.61
N VAL A 168 26.09 -1.47 2.45
CA VAL A 168 26.62 -1.02 1.16
C VAL A 168 26.01 0.34 0.85
N ASP A 169 26.85 1.37 0.77
CA ASP A 169 26.39 2.73 0.47
C ASP A 169 26.40 2.96 -1.05
N VAL A 170 25.27 3.44 -1.58
CA VAL A 170 25.06 3.74 -3.00
C VAL A 170 24.59 5.18 -3.13
N HIS A 171 25.30 5.97 -3.93
CA HIS A 171 24.97 7.36 -4.19
C HIS A 171 24.55 7.50 -5.65
N LEU A 172 23.27 7.79 -5.90
CA LEU A 172 22.72 7.90 -7.26
C LEU A 172 23.06 9.25 -7.92
N GLY A 173 23.44 10.25 -7.14
CA GLY A 173 23.62 11.62 -7.62
C GLY A 173 22.31 12.23 -8.09
N ARG A 174 22.38 13.14 -9.06
CA ARG A 174 21.21 13.72 -9.72
C ARG A 174 20.78 12.87 -10.91
N HIS A 175 19.51 12.51 -10.93
CA HIS A 175 18.88 11.75 -12.01
C HIS A 175 18.83 12.54 -13.33
N VAL A 176 18.98 11.83 -14.45
CA VAL A 176 18.83 12.39 -15.80
C VAL A 176 17.64 11.71 -16.47
N PHE A 177 16.52 12.41 -16.51
CA PHE A 177 15.29 11.96 -17.16
C PHE A 177 15.42 11.91 -18.69
N GLY A 178 14.56 11.13 -19.33
CA GLY A 178 14.53 10.86 -20.76
C GLY A 178 15.55 9.83 -21.23
N ARG A 179 16.24 9.13 -20.32
CA ARG A 179 17.26 8.10 -20.63
C ARG A 179 16.81 6.73 -20.15
N ILE A 180 15.69 6.29 -20.69
CA ILE A 180 15.09 4.98 -20.36
C ILE A 180 15.76 3.85 -21.13
N ARG A 181 15.76 2.65 -20.54
CA ARG A 181 16.18 1.41 -21.19
C ARG A 181 15.00 0.77 -21.90
N GLU A 182 15.19 0.38 -23.16
CA GLU A 182 14.22 -0.43 -23.90
C GLU A 182 14.10 -1.86 -23.30
N PRO A 183 12.89 -2.46 -23.33
CA PRO A 183 12.71 -3.83 -22.85
C PRO A 183 13.43 -4.84 -23.74
N ASP A 184 13.93 -5.92 -23.14
CA ASP A 184 14.52 -7.03 -23.90
C ASP A 184 13.42 -7.86 -24.59
N ALA A 185 12.21 -7.86 -24.04
CA ALA A 185 11.01 -8.40 -24.68
C ALA A 185 9.74 -7.72 -24.15
N VAL A 186 8.72 -7.60 -25.00
CA VAL A 186 7.34 -7.29 -24.57
C VAL A 186 6.58 -8.61 -24.53
N VAL A 187 6.28 -9.10 -23.33
CA VAL A 187 5.69 -10.43 -23.11
C VAL A 187 4.16 -10.42 -23.11
N VAL A 188 3.55 -9.28 -22.80
CA VAL A 188 2.11 -9.06 -22.90
C VAL A 188 1.83 -7.81 -23.72
N ARG A 189 0.87 -7.90 -24.64
CA ARG A 189 0.17 -6.75 -25.22
C ARG A 189 -1.31 -7.07 -25.26
N ALA A 190 -2.12 -6.25 -24.60
CA ALA A 190 -3.57 -6.36 -24.65
C ALA A 190 -4.18 -4.99 -24.89
N ALA A 191 -4.99 -4.88 -25.95
CA ALA A 191 -5.72 -3.66 -26.24
C ALA A 191 -6.84 -3.45 -25.22
N TRP A 192 -7.23 -2.20 -25.01
CA TRP A 192 -8.44 -1.89 -24.25
C TRP A 192 -9.69 -2.29 -25.03
N GLY A 193 -10.71 -2.80 -24.34
CA GLY A 193 -12.02 -3.14 -24.92
C GLY A 193 -12.65 -4.40 -24.34
N ASP A 194 -13.82 -4.77 -24.85
CA ASP A 194 -14.67 -5.85 -24.27
C ASP A 194 -14.45 -7.23 -24.91
N GLY A 195 -13.46 -7.35 -25.80
CA GLY A 195 -13.15 -8.60 -26.50
C GLY A 195 -12.56 -9.68 -25.59
N PRO A 196 -12.48 -10.93 -26.08
CA PRO A 196 -11.97 -12.06 -25.29
C PRO A 196 -10.50 -11.93 -24.88
N ASP A 197 -9.70 -11.17 -25.64
CA ASP A 197 -8.26 -10.94 -25.40
C ASP A 197 -7.91 -9.49 -25.09
N GLN A 198 -8.94 -8.67 -24.93
CA GLN A 198 -8.82 -7.28 -24.55
C GLN A 198 -8.98 -7.15 -23.04
N VAL A 199 -8.48 -6.06 -22.47
CA VAL A 199 -8.62 -5.78 -21.04
C VAL A 199 -9.59 -4.62 -20.88
N GLY A 200 -10.45 -4.71 -19.86
CA GLY A 200 -11.46 -3.69 -19.62
C GLY A 200 -10.84 -2.39 -19.10
N LEU A 201 -11.58 -1.31 -19.29
CA LEU A 201 -11.29 0.00 -18.71
C LEU A 201 -12.53 0.52 -18.00
N GLU A 202 -12.33 1.06 -16.81
CA GLU A 202 -13.32 1.80 -16.05
C GLU A 202 -12.88 3.24 -15.86
N GLN A 203 -13.85 4.14 -15.64
CA GLN A 203 -13.53 5.51 -15.25
C GLN A 203 -13.04 5.51 -13.80
N GLY A 204 -11.82 5.98 -13.57
CA GLY A 204 -11.31 6.14 -12.21
C GLY A 204 -11.87 7.35 -11.49
N ARG A 205 -11.62 7.39 -10.18
CA ARG A 205 -12.19 8.37 -9.24
C ARG A 205 -11.79 9.81 -9.58
N ASN A 206 -10.62 10.00 -10.19
CA ASN A 206 -10.02 11.30 -10.51
C ASN A 206 -9.80 11.51 -12.01
N LEU A 207 -10.65 10.94 -12.87
CA LEU A 207 -10.60 10.98 -14.34
C LEU A 207 -9.55 10.08 -15.01
N THR A 208 -8.52 9.61 -14.30
CA THR A 208 -7.59 8.60 -14.81
C THR A 208 -8.34 7.28 -15.02
N PRO A 209 -8.24 6.62 -16.19
CA PRO A 209 -8.86 5.32 -16.40
C PRO A 209 -8.21 4.26 -15.51
N ILE A 210 -8.97 3.26 -15.07
CA ILE A 210 -8.49 2.11 -14.31
C ILE A 210 -8.66 0.87 -15.18
N GLY A 211 -7.67 -0.02 -15.18
CA GLY A 211 -7.81 -1.32 -15.83
C GLY A 211 -6.51 -2.12 -15.83
N GLY A 212 -6.62 -3.44 -15.74
CA GLY A 212 -5.45 -4.30 -15.67
C GLY A 212 -4.66 -4.06 -14.39
N SER A 213 -5.34 -3.88 -13.26
CA SER A 213 -4.78 -3.23 -12.07
C SER A 213 -3.62 -3.97 -11.41
N SER A 214 -3.45 -5.27 -11.66
CA SER A 214 -2.32 -6.05 -11.16
C SER A 214 -1.97 -7.23 -12.09
N PHE A 215 -0.77 -7.76 -11.93
CA PHE A 215 -0.29 -8.93 -12.66
C PHE A 215 0.63 -9.78 -11.76
N ASP A 216 0.81 -11.04 -12.14
CA ASP A 216 1.85 -11.88 -11.56
C ASP A 216 2.55 -12.72 -12.64
N VAL A 217 3.73 -13.22 -12.31
CA VAL A 217 4.57 -13.99 -13.24
C VAL A 217 5.02 -15.29 -12.58
N ASP A 218 4.74 -16.41 -13.23
CA ASP A 218 5.18 -17.71 -12.74
C ASP A 218 6.67 -18.00 -13.07
N ARG A 219 7.22 -19.08 -12.52
CA ARG A 219 8.62 -19.47 -12.76
C ARG A 219 8.96 -19.79 -14.21
N ALA A 220 7.97 -20.11 -15.04
CA ALA A 220 8.14 -20.35 -16.47
C ALA A 220 8.09 -19.04 -17.28
N GLY A 221 7.85 -17.90 -16.62
CA GLY A 221 7.72 -16.59 -17.25
C GLY A 221 6.34 -16.33 -17.84
N ASN A 222 5.34 -17.16 -17.55
CA ASN A 222 3.97 -16.88 -17.97
C ASN A 222 3.40 -15.75 -17.12
N VAL A 223 2.74 -14.82 -17.77
CA VAL A 223 2.17 -13.63 -17.14
C VAL A 223 0.68 -13.83 -16.94
N THR A 224 0.17 -13.56 -15.74
CA THR A 224 -1.26 -13.54 -15.45
C THR A 224 -1.67 -12.12 -15.10
N VAL A 225 -2.57 -11.53 -15.88
CA VAL A 225 -3.12 -10.18 -15.64
C VAL A 225 -4.49 -10.30 -15.02
N LEU A 226 -4.75 -9.51 -13.98
CA LEU A 226 -6.08 -9.32 -13.41
C LEU A 226 -6.84 -8.30 -14.27
N ASP A 227 -7.93 -8.73 -14.89
CA ASP A 227 -8.88 -7.90 -15.65
C ASP A 227 -10.14 -7.75 -14.80
N GLU A 228 -10.05 -6.89 -13.78
CA GLU A 228 -11.12 -6.69 -12.79
C GLU A 228 -12.45 -6.27 -13.42
N THR A 229 -12.41 -5.43 -14.46
CA THR A 229 -13.59 -4.95 -15.18
C THR A 229 -14.40 -6.09 -15.81
N HIS A 230 -13.72 -7.07 -16.40
CA HIS A 230 -14.38 -8.28 -16.90
C HIS A 230 -14.41 -9.43 -15.90
N LYS A 231 -13.99 -9.18 -14.66
CA LYS A 231 -13.97 -10.16 -13.57
C LYS A 231 -13.30 -11.46 -13.98
N ARG A 232 -12.08 -11.38 -14.51
CA ARG A 232 -11.32 -12.54 -15.00
C ARG A 232 -9.81 -12.36 -14.87
N LEU A 233 -9.10 -13.47 -15.05
CA LEU A 233 -7.67 -13.48 -15.32
C LEU A 233 -7.41 -13.80 -16.78
N LEU A 234 -6.45 -13.10 -17.36
CA LEU A 234 -5.89 -13.41 -18.67
C LEU A 234 -4.46 -13.94 -18.46
N ARG A 235 -4.20 -15.16 -18.90
CA ARG A 235 -2.86 -15.75 -18.83
C ARG A 235 -2.20 -15.70 -20.20
N PHE A 236 -0.95 -15.26 -20.23
CA PHE A 236 -0.13 -15.12 -21.42
C PHE A 236 1.11 -16.01 -21.27
N ALA A 237 1.42 -16.77 -22.32
CA ALA A 237 2.74 -17.38 -22.48
C ALA A 237 3.56 -16.51 -23.42
N GLU A 238 4.88 -16.49 -23.23
CA GLU A 238 5.79 -15.71 -24.07
C GLU A 238 5.59 -16.11 -25.55
N ARG A 239 5.14 -15.15 -26.38
CA ARG A 239 4.86 -15.25 -27.84
C ARG A 239 3.55 -15.93 -28.27
N ASP A 240 2.79 -16.54 -27.37
CA ASP A 240 1.56 -17.27 -27.73
C ASP A 240 0.26 -16.48 -27.47
N GLY A 241 0.36 -15.22 -27.03
CA GLY A 241 -0.80 -14.41 -26.69
C GLY A 241 -1.57 -14.96 -25.49
N VAL A 242 -2.89 -14.74 -25.45
CA VAL A 242 -3.75 -15.25 -24.35
C VAL A 242 -3.93 -16.76 -24.49
N THR A 243 -3.43 -17.48 -23.49
CA THR A 243 -3.47 -18.96 -23.41
C THR A 243 -4.63 -19.47 -22.55
N SER A 244 -5.07 -18.71 -21.54
CA SER A 244 -6.24 -19.05 -20.74
C SER A 244 -6.99 -17.82 -20.24
N ARG A 245 -8.29 -18.02 -19.99
CA ARG A 245 -9.21 -17.01 -19.46
C ARG A 245 -9.94 -17.64 -18.28
N THR A 246 -9.70 -17.14 -17.08
CA THR A 246 -10.22 -17.72 -15.85
C THR A 246 -11.21 -16.75 -15.23
N PRO A 247 -12.51 -17.06 -15.15
CA PRO A 247 -13.48 -16.17 -14.51
C PRO A 247 -13.19 -16.05 -13.01
N LEU A 248 -13.44 -14.89 -12.43
CA LEU A 248 -13.28 -14.60 -11.00
C LEU A 248 -14.51 -13.91 -10.44
N ALA A 249 -14.85 -14.21 -9.19
CA ALA A 249 -15.89 -13.49 -8.47
C ALA A 249 -15.27 -12.34 -7.64
N VAL A 250 -14.90 -11.27 -8.34
CA VAL A 250 -14.36 -10.02 -7.77
C VAL A 250 -15.26 -8.85 -8.15
N ASP A 251 -15.35 -7.84 -7.27
CA ASP A 251 -16.27 -6.71 -7.47
C ASP A 251 -15.60 -5.33 -7.30
N GLY A 252 -14.34 -5.27 -6.90
CA GLY A 252 -13.58 -4.03 -6.75
C GLY A 252 -13.05 -3.48 -8.06
N THR A 253 -12.85 -2.17 -8.09
CA THR A 253 -12.34 -1.42 -9.25
C THR A 253 -10.81 -1.42 -9.32
N ILE A 254 -10.12 -1.52 -8.18
CA ILE A 254 -8.67 -1.67 -8.10
C ILE A 254 -8.40 -2.81 -7.13
N ALA A 255 -7.57 -3.78 -7.56
CA ALA A 255 -7.18 -4.89 -6.71
C ALA A 255 -5.73 -5.30 -6.99
N ASP A 256 -5.00 -5.69 -5.94
CA ASP A 256 -3.72 -6.38 -6.12
C ASP A 256 -3.94 -7.89 -6.15
N MET A 257 -3.02 -8.61 -6.78
CA MET A 257 -3.07 -10.06 -6.94
C MET A 257 -1.70 -10.71 -6.71
N ALA A 258 -1.74 -11.89 -6.11
CA ALA A 258 -0.63 -12.84 -6.11
C ALA A 258 -1.11 -14.26 -6.46
N VAL A 259 -0.32 -14.98 -7.23
CA VAL A 259 -0.60 -16.35 -7.71
C VAL A 259 0.45 -17.29 -7.14
N ALA A 260 0.02 -18.25 -6.31
CA ALA A 260 0.89 -19.25 -5.72
C ALA A 260 1.37 -20.30 -6.73
N ASP A 261 2.44 -21.00 -6.36
CA ASP A 261 3.05 -22.06 -7.19
C ASP A 261 2.09 -23.22 -7.51
N ASP A 262 1.12 -23.48 -6.65
CA ASP A 262 0.04 -24.45 -6.86
C ASP A 262 -1.10 -23.91 -7.74
N GLY A 263 -0.97 -22.68 -8.23
CA GLY A 263 -1.95 -21.96 -9.03
C GLY A 263 -3.07 -21.31 -8.22
N LYS A 264 -3.06 -21.38 -6.89
CA LYS A 264 -4.04 -20.69 -6.07
C LYS A 264 -3.88 -19.18 -6.24
N ILE A 265 -5.00 -18.49 -6.43
CA ILE A 265 -5.03 -17.05 -6.69
C ILE A 265 -5.53 -16.34 -5.44
N TYR A 266 -4.83 -15.27 -5.07
CA TYR A 266 -5.23 -14.36 -4.00
C TYR A 266 -5.46 -12.97 -4.58
N VAL A 267 -6.65 -12.42 -4.41
CA VAL A 267 -7.01 -11.07 -4.85
C VAL A 267 -7.35 -10.22 -3.64
N LEU A 268 -6.65 -9.10 -3.48
CA LEU A 268 -6.96 -8.08 -2.50
C LEU A 268 -7.98 -7.11 -3.11
N ASP A 269 -9.25 -7.41 -2.85
CA ASP A 269 -10.40 -6.75 -3.45
C ASP A 269 -10.89 -5.57 -2.58
N SER A 270 -10.95 -4.38 -3.17
CA SER A 270 -11.45 -3.17 -2.50
C SER A 270 -12.97 -3.16 -2.30
N SER A 271 -13.73 -4.08 -2.89
CA SER A 271 -15.17 -4.17 -2.68
C SER A 271 -15.45 -4.77 -1.30
N SER A 272 -15.65 -3.92 -0.31
CA SER A 272 -16.05 -4.33 1.02
C SER A 272 -17.12 -3.39 1.55
N PRO A 273 -18.15 -3.89 2.26
CA PRO A 273 -19.08 -3.02 2.99
C PRO A 273 -18.40 -2.34 4.19
N SER A 274 -17.20 -2.79 4.57
CA SER A 274 -16.31 -2.17 5.54
C SER A 274 -15.24 -1.32 4.82
N PRO A 275 -14.66 -0.31 5.46
CA PRO A 275 -13.48 0.39 4.92
C PRO A 275 -12.26 -0.52 4.71
N LYS A 276 -12.26 -1.76 5.21
CA LYS A 276 -11.16 -2.72 5.05
C LYS A 276 -11.41 -3.65 3.87
N PRO A 277 -10.43 -3.83 2.96
CA PRO A 277 -10.60 -4.69 1.79
C PRO A 277 -10.78 -6.17 2.17
N LEU A 278 -11.30 -6.94 1.21
CA LEU A 278 -11.41 -8.39 1.32
C LEU A 278 -10.22 -9.05 0.61
N LEU A 279 -9.51 -9.94 1.30
CA LEU A 279 -8.69 -10.93 0.64
C LEU A 279 -9.59 -12.09 0.18
N ARG A 280 -9.73 -12.26 -1.13
CA ARG A 280 -10.45 -13.38 -1.74
C ARG A 280 -9.45 -14.42 -2.24
N ALA A 281 -9.73 -15.69 -2.00
CA ALA A 281 -8.93 -16.81 -2.49
C ALA A 281 -9.71 -17.64 -3.50
N PHE A 282 -9.03 -18.06 -4.57
CA PHE A 282 -9.59 -18.86 -5.65
C PHE A 282 -8.68 -20.04 -5.98
N ALA A 283 -9.26 -21.15 -6.41
CA ALA A 283 -8.52 -22.24 -7.01
C ALA A 283 -8.02 -21.84 -8.42
N PRO A 284 -7.12 -22.62 -9.05
CA PRO A 284 -6.54 -22.27 -10.35
C PRO A 284 -7.57 -22.07 -11.48
N ASP A 285 -8.73 -22.72 -11.37
CA ASP A 285 -9.85 -22.59 -12.31
C ASP A 285 -10.78 -21.40 -12.03
N GLY A 286 -10.46 -20.58 -11.02
CA GLY A 286 -11.24 -19.41 -10.61
C GLY A 286 -12.37 -19.71 -9.64
N SER A 287 -12.56 -20.98 -9.24
CA SER A 287 -13.56 -21.33 -8.22
C SER A 287 -13.20 -20.71 -6.87
N ALA A 288 -14.19 -20.09 -6.21
CA ALA A 288 -13.98 -19.40 -4.94
C ALA A 288 -13.69 -20.41 -3.81
N LEU A 289 -12.60 -20.17 -3.08
CA LEU A 289 -12.21 -20.94 -1.88
C LEU A 289 -12.62 -20.26 -0.58
N GLY A 290 -12.86 -18.95 -0.62
CA GLY A 290 -13.31 -18.15 0.51
C GLY A 290 -12.83 -16.71 0.45
N SER A 291 -13.25 -15.91 1.42
CA SER A 291 -12.82 -14.53 1.59
C SER A 291 -12.68 -14.17 3.07
N VAL A 292 -11.80 -13.22 3.37
CA VAL A 292 -11.65 -12.67 4.72
C VAL A 292 -11.35 -11.18 4.65
N GLU A 293 -11.86 -10.42 5.61
CA GLU A 293 -11.50 -9.01 5.77
C GLU A 293 -10.03 -8.88 6.23
N SER A 294 -9.32 -7.86 5.76
CA SER A 294 -8.02 -7.51 6.31
C SER A 294 -8.15 -6.94 7.74
N ALA A 295 -7.07 -6.97 8.52
CA ALA A 295 -7.06 -6.42 9.87
C ALA A 295 -7.24 -4.89 9.90
N GLU A 296 -6.66 -4.23 8.90
CA GLU A 296 -6.65 -2.79 8.62
C GLU A 296 -6.90 -2.53 7.12
N ARG A 297 -6.61 -1.32 6.62
CA ARG A 297 -6.50 -1.11 5.16
C ARG A 297 -5.29 -1.90 4.65
N ALA A 298 -5.27 -2.26 3.37
CA ALA A 298 -4.15 -2.99 2.80
C ALA A 298 -3.79 -2.45 1.42
N ALA A 299 -2.49 -2.29 1.18
CA ALA A 299 -1.96 -1.71 -0.05
C ALA A 299 -1.51 -2.78 -1.06
N GLN A 300 -1.16 -3.98 -0.59
CA GLN A 300 -0.48 -4.97 -1.40
C GLN A 300 -0.69 -6.40 -0.85
N VAL A 301 -0.78 -7.39 -1.75
CA VAL A 301 -0.74 -8.82 -1.41
C VAL A 301 0.51 -9.47 -2.01
N ARG A 302 1.22 -10.26 -1.21
CA ARG A 302 2.36 -11.07 -1.66
C ARG A 302 2.26 -12.49 -1.09
N LEU A 303 3.14 -13.36 -1.53
CA LEU A 303 3.27 -14.72 -0.99
C LEU A 303 4.43 -14.78 0.00
N GLY A 304 4.13 -15.17 1.23
CA GLY A 304 5.10 -15.57 2.23
C GLY A 304 5.19 -17.10 2.37
N PRO A 305 5.99 -17.61 3.32
CA PRO A 305 6.18 -19.05 3.54
C PRO A 305 4.91 -19.84 3.82
N ALA A 306 3.91 -19.21 4.46
CA ALA A 306 2.69 -19.87 4.92
C ALA A 306 1.49 -19.68 3.96
N GLY A 307 1.62 -18.79 2.97
CA GLY A 307 0.53 -18.37 2.10
C GLY A 307 0.55 -16.86 1.85
N ALA A 308 -0.61 -16.29 1.53
CA ALA A 308 -0.76 -14.86 1.31
C ALA A 308 -0.43 -14.03 2.55
N VAL A 309 0.29 -12.92 2.33
CA VAL A 309 0.63 -11.90 3.32
C VAL A 309 0.25 -10.54 2.76
N LEU A 310 -0.24 -9.65 3.63
CA LEU A 310 -0.73 -8.32 3.25
C LEU A 310 0.15 -7.26 3.87
N LEU A 311 0.51 -6.23 3.09
CA LEU A 311 1.02 -4.98 3.63
C LEU A 311 -0.17 -4.14 4.07
N GLN A 312 -0.30 -3.92 5.38
CA GLN A 312 -1.45 -3.26 5.99
C GLN A 312 -1.11 -1.87 6.51
N GLU A 313 -2.06 -0.95 6.35
CA GLU A 313 -1.98 0.45 6.71
C GLU A 313 -3.07 0.80 7.74
N PRO A 314 -2.76 1.64 8.75
CA PRO A 314 -1.60 2.55 8.80
C PRO A 314 -0.39 1.99 9.57
N SER A 315 -0.40 0.71 9.97
CA SER A 315 0.70 0.15 10.76
C SER A 315 2.01 -0.06 9.97
N ASP A 316 1.94 -0.09 8.64
CA ASP A 316 3.01 -0.51 7.73
C ASP A 316 3.53 -1.93 8.05
N GLN A 317 2.68 -2.77 8.64
CA GLN A 317 3.01 -4.16 8.94
C GLN A 317 2.65 -5.10 7.80
N TRP A 318 3.53 -6.08 7.61
CA TRP A 318 3.21 -7.30 6.90
C TRP A 318 2.49 -8.25 7.85
N MET A 319 1.26 -8.64 7.51
CA MET A 319 0.46 -9.58 8.30
C MET A 319 0.11 -10.79 7.45
N ASP A 320 0.24 -11.98 8.03
CA ASP A 320 -0.20 -13.22 7.39
C ASP A 320 -1.73 -13.18 7.26
N ALA A 321 -2.23 -13.40 6.04
CA ALA A 321 -3.66 -13.46 5.75
C ALA A 321 -4.11 -14.86 5.32
N ALA A 322 -3.16 -15.76 5.06
CA ALA A 322 -3.39 -17.18 4.94
C ALA A 322 -2.27 -17.97 5.61
N ALA A 323 -2.61 -19.09 6.23
CA ALA A 323 -1.66 -20.06 6.78
C ALA A 323 -2.19 -21.49 6.63
N GLY A 324 -1.31 -22.42 6.22
CA GLY A 324 -1.69 -23.83 6.08
C GLY A 324 -2.85 -24.05 5.11
N GLY A 325 -2.91 -23.24 4.05
CA GLY A 325 -3.97 -23.29 3.03
C GLY A 325 -5.31 -22.65 3.43
N ARG A 326 -5.44 -22.08 4.64
CA ARG A 326 -6.65 -21.43 5.14
C ARG A 326 -6.47 -19.93 5.28
N LEU A 327 -7.53 -19.17 5.01
CA LEU A 327 -7.57 -17.73 5.29
C LEU A 327 -7.63 -17.45 6.80
N LEU A 328 -6.98 -16.37 7.24
CA LEU A 328 -6.87 -15.96 8.63
C LEU A 328 -7.81 -14.80 8.95
N ALA A 329 -8.59 -14.92 10.03
CA ALA A 329 -9.45 -13.83 10.52
C ALA A 329 -8.62 -12.62 10.99
N PRO A 330 -9.17 -11.38 10.96
CA PRO A 330 -8.48 -10.15 11.35
C PRO A 330 -7.65 -10.24 12.65
N ASP A 331 -8.19 -10.85 13.71
CA ASP A 331 -7.49 -10.98 15.00
C ASP A 331 -6.24 -11.87 14.91
N SER A 332 -6.25 -12.88 14.04
CA SER A 332 -5.09 -13.73 13.78
C SER A 332 -4.06 -13.01 12.92
N GLN A 333 -4.51 -12.20 11.96
CA GLN A 333 -3.63 -11.37 11.12
C GLN A 333 -2.85 -10.38 12.02
N ARG A 334 -3.52 -9.65 12.93
CA ARG A 334 -2.87 -8.70 13.86
C ARG A 334 -1.76 -9.34 14.70
N LYS A 335 -1.94 -10.58 15.13
CA LYS A 335 -0.95 -11.33 15.93
C LYS A 335 0.26 -11.79 15.11
N SER A 336 0.16 -11.77 13.79
CA SER A 336 1.24 -12.17 12.87
C SER A 336 2.03 -10.98 12.31
N GLY A 337 1.70 -9.76 12.75
CA GLY A 337 2.30 -8.52 12.26
C GLY A 337 3.82 -8.50 12.39
N ARG A 338 4.48 -8.02 11.34
CA ARG A 338 5.94 -7.91 11.24
C ARG A 338 6.35 -6.72 10.38
N SER A 339 7.44 -6.08 10.77
CA SER A 339 8.01 -4.88 10.13
C SER A 339 8.66 -5.14 8.76
N GLY A 340 8.89 -6.42 8.41
CA GLY A 340 9.50 -6.82 7.16
C GLY A 340 8.62 -7.79 6.38
N ARG A 341 8.70 -7.72 5.05
CA ARG A 341 7.97 -8.64 4.18
C ARG A 341 8.59 -10.03 4.28
N PRO A 342 7.82 -11.06 4.67
CA PRO A 342 8.34 -12.41 4.77
C PRO A 342 8.60 -12.99 3.38
N LEU A 343 9.74 -13.63 3.23
CA LEU A 343 10.19 -14.20 1.97
C LEU A 343 9.87 -15.70 1.93
N PRO A 344 9.48 -16.29 0.78
CA PRO A 344 9.18 -17.73 0.67
C PRO A 344 10.32 -18.65 1.15
N GLY A 345 11.58 -18.24 0.95
CA GLY A 345 12.77 -18.96 1.41
C GLY A 345 13.12 -18.79 2.90
N GLY A 346 12.29 -18.08 3.66
CA GLY A 346 12.52 -17.70 5.05
C GLY A 346 13.24 -16.35 5.18
N GLY A 347 13.14 -15.77 6.37
CA GLY A 347 13.59 -14.39 6.63
C GLY A 347 12.67 -13.34 6.03
N ASP A 348 13.07 -12.08 6.18
CA ASP A 348 12.29 -10.93 5.74
C ASP A 348 13.13 -9.96 4.90
N VAL A 349 12.47 -9.17 4.06
CA VAL A 349 13.05 -7.94 3.51
C VAL A 349 12.37 -6.73 4.15
N VAL A 350 13.18 -5.85 4.73
CA VAL A 350 12.74 -4.60 5.37
C VAL A 350 13.14 -3.43 4.48
N VAL A 351 12.20 -2.54 4.18
CA VAL A 351 12.40 -1.37 3.33
C VAL A 351 11.98 -0.13 4.10
N LEU A 352 12.83 0.88 4.14
CA LEU A 352 12.51 2.19 4.72
C LEU A 352 12.94 3.28 3.76
N ARG A 353 11.98 4.08 3.27
CA ARG A 353 12.26 5.32 2.53
C ARG A 353 12.08 6.52 3.45
N ARG A 354 13.10 7.36 3.57
CA ARG A 354 13.08 8.59 4.37
C ARG A 354 13.66 9.75 3.55
N GLY A 355 12.79 10.63 3.07
CA GLY A 355 13.20 11.69 2.15
C GLY A 355 13.85 11.08 0.90
N ASN A 356 15.08 11.48 0.59
CA ASN A 356 15.82 10.98 -0.58
C ASN A 356 16.78 9.82 -0.25
N GLU A 357 16.49 9.10 0.82
CA GLU A 357 17.24 7.92 1.25
C GLU A 357 16.33 6.69 1.28
N ILE A 358 16.82 5.58 0.72
CA ILE A 358 16.25 4.25 0.91
C ILE A 358 17.23 3.41 1.72
N ARG A 359 16.77 2.88 2.84
CA ARG A 359 17.46 1.82 3.59
C ARG A 359 16.73 0.53 3.31
N VAL A 360 17.49 -0.52 3.04
CA VAL A 360 16.91 -1.83 2.81
C VAL A 360 17.78 -2.89 3.45
N ALA A 361 17.15 -3.91 4.01
CA ALA A 361 17.85 -4.98 4.68
C ALA A 361 17.19 -6.34 4.40
N THR A 362 18.02 -7.36 4.27
CA THR A 362 17.58 -8.74 4.41
C THR A 362 17.80 -9.17 5.86
N VAL A 363 16.78 -9.79 6.43
CA VAL A 363 16.73 -10.14 7.86
C VAL A 363 16.54 -11.64 7.97
N SER A 364 17.28 -12.27 8.88
CA SER A 364 17.08 -13.66 9.25
C SER A 364 16.91 -13.75 10.76
N GLY A 365 15.79 -14.32 11.20
CA GLY A 365 15.35 -14.21 12.58
C GLY A 365 15.16 -12.75 12.97
N HIS A 366 16.02 -12.25 13.85
CA HIS A 366 15.95 -10.88 14.38
C HIS A 366 17.20 -10.05 14.06
N ARG A 367 17.95 -10.45 13.04
CA ARG A 367 19.22 -9.80 12.68
C ARG A 367 19.29 -9.45 11.21
N VAL A 368 19.82 -8.27 10.93
CA VAL A 368 20.20 -7.85 9.59
C VAL A 368 21.36 -8.72 9.10
N VAL A 369 21.15 -9.42 7.98
CA VAL A 369 22.15 -10.26 7.32
C VAL A 369 22.94 -9.44 6.31
N ARG A 370 22.23 -8.62 5.53
CA ARG A 370 22.82 -7.63 4.61
C ARG A 370 21.94 -6.40 4.56
N SER A 371 22.56 -5.26 4.32
CA SER A 371 21.87 -3.99 4.18
C SER A 371 22.50 -3.10 3.12
N TRP A 372 21.67 -2.26 2.53
CA TRP A 372 22.06 -1.24 1.57
C TRP A 372 21.46 0.10 1.99
N ARG A 373 22.22 1.16 1.74
CA ARG A 373 21.84 2.54 1.98
C ARG A 373 21.97 3.29 0.66
N VAL A 374 20.84 3.64 0.06
CA VAL A 374 20.79 4.33 -1.23
C VAL A 374 20.41 5.77 -0.99
N THR A 375 21.21 6.71 -1.46
CA THR A 375 20.95 8.15 -1.37
C THR A 375 20.85 8.75 -2.77
N SER A 376 20.01 9.78 -2.91
CA SER A 376 19.77 10.47 -4.18
C SER A 376 19.73 11.98 -3.98
N GLU A 377 20.25 12.72 -4.96
CA GLU A 377 20.03 14.17 -5.03
C GLU A 377 18.67 14.51 -5.65
N THR A 378 18.12 13.61 -6.47
CA THR A 378 16.75 13.71 -7.01
C THR A 378 15.75 13.13 -6.00
N PRO A 379 14.59 13.78 -5.80
CA PRO A 379 13.51 13.23 -4.98
C PRO A 379 13.15 11.78 -5.34
N ILE A 380 13.12 10.93 -4.32
CA ILE A 380 12.64 9.55 -4.41
C ILE A 380 11.21 9.54 -3.89
N ALA A 381 10.26 8.96 -4.62
CA ALA A 381 8.90 8.75 -4.11
C ALA A 381 8.80 7.35 -3.47
N GLU A 382 8.00 6.46 -4.04
CA GLU A 382 7.76 5.11 -3.53
C GLU A 382 8.80 4.08 -3.99
N VAL A 383 9.01 3.05 -3.16
CA VAL A 383 9.79 1.85 -3.52
C VAL A 383 8.81 0.80 -4.03
N GLN A 384 8.79 0.60 -5.34
CA GLN A 384 7.88 -0.33 -6.01
C GLN A 384 8.26 -1.81 -5.80
N LEU A 385 9.56 -2.09 -5.64
CA LEU A 385 10.06 -3.45 -5.51
C LEU A 385 11.36 -3.49 -4.72
N ALA A 386 11.47 -4.44 -3.77
CA ALA A 386 12.73 -4.82 -3.14
C ALA A 386 12.77 -6.34 -3.01
N GLU A 387 13.49 -7.00 -3.91
CA GLU A 387 13.53 -8.47 -4.02
C GLU A 387 14.96 -9.00 -3.86
N PRO A 388 15.21 -9.91 -2.91
CA PRO A 388 16.49 -10.59 -2.80
C PRO A 388 16.80 -11.39 -4.05
N ARG A 389 18.07 -11.35 -4.48
CA ARG A 389 18.56 -12.13 -5.62
C ARG A 389 19.92 -12.73 -5.27
N GLY A 390 19.92 -14.01 -4.91
CA GLY A 390 21.13 -14.69 -4.43
C GLY A 390 21.73 -13.95 -3.23
N ALA A 391 22.94 -13.41 -3.39
CA ALA A 391 23.60 -12.62 -2.36
C ALA A 391 23.28 -11.11 -2.40
N GLY A 392 22.53 -10.67 -3.41
CA GLY A 392 22.22 -9.29 -3.70
C GLY A 392 20.75 -8.93 -3.51
N LEU A 393 20.36 -7.82 -4.11
CA LEU A 393 19.00 -7.28 -4.11
C LEU A 393 18.73 -6.58 -5.44
N VAL A 394 17.50 -6.70 -5.94
CA VAL A 394 16.96 -5.82 -6.96
C VAL A 394 16.02 -4.83 -6.28
N LEU A 395 16.29 -3.55 -6.47
CA LEU A 395 15.49 -2.44 -5.92
C LEU A 395 14.95 -1.61 -7.09
N VAL A 396 13.65 -1.32 -7.05
CA VAL A 396 12.98 -0.42 -8.01
C VAL A 396 12.31 0.68 -7.22
N ALA A 397 12.65 1.93 -7.52
CA ALA A 397 12.08 3.10 -6.88
C ALA A 397 11.69 4.15 -7.90
N ARG A 398 10.64 4.92 -7.62
CA ARG A 398 10.27 6.07 -8.44
C ARG A 398 11.10 7.29 -8.07
N VAL A 399 11.60 7.98 -9.07
CA VAL A 399 12.28 9.28 -8.95
C VAL A 399 11.49 10.31 -9.74
N TYR A 400 11.41 11.55 -9.23
CA TYR A 400 10.52 12.54 -9.83
C TYR A 400 11.03 14.00 -9.68
N THR A 401 10.49 14.85 -10.53
CA THR A 401 10.42 16.32 -10.44
C THR A 401 8.95 16.74 -10.45
N ASP A 402 8.68 18.04 -10.48
CA ASP A 402 7.30 18.55 -10.57
C ASP A 402 6.59 18.18 -11.89
N ASP A 403 7.35 17.80 -12.92
CA ASP A 403 6.86 17.61 -14.30
C ASP A 403 7.30 16.28 -14.95
N GLN A 404 8.17 15.50 -14.31
CA GLN A 404 8.71 14.26 -14.85
C GLN A 404 8.84 13.21 -13.75
N ASP A 405 8.67 11.95 -14.14
CA ASP A 405 8.94 10.81 -13.27
C ASP A 405 9.40 9.60 -14.08
N GLU A 406 10.25 8.79 -13.47
CA GLU A 406 10.77 7.54 -14.03
C GLU A 406 10.97 6.53 -12.89
N PHE A 407 11.05 5.25 -13.21
CA PHE A 407 11.54 4.25 -12.27
C PHE A 407 13.04 4.04 -12.45
N VAL A 408 13.79 4.02 -11.35
CA VAL A 408 15.20 3.61 -11.34
C VAL A 408 15.30 2.17 -10.83
N VAL A 409 15.90 1.30 -11.63
CA VAL A 409 16.21 -0.09 -11.27
C VAL A 409 17.65 -0.16 -10.82
N LEU A 410 17.88 -0.75 -9.65
CA LEU A 410 19.20 -0.96 -9.07
C LEU A 410 19.40 -2.46 -8.82
N VAL A 411 20.44 -3.02 -9.44
CA VAL A 411 20.91 -4.38 -9.17
C VAL A 411 22.11 -4.27 -8.25
N LEU A 412 21.94 -4.70 -7.01
CA LEU A 412 22.90 -4.57 -5.93
C LEU A 412 23.49 -5.95 -5.61
N ASP A 413 24.80 -6.04 -5.41
CA ASP A 413 25.43 -7.23 -4.80
C ASP A 413 25.76 -6.95 -3.33
N ALA A 414 26.44 -7.89 -2.68
CA ALA A 414 26.82 -7.77 -1.27
C ALA A 414 27.87 -6.66 -0.98
N LYS A 415 28.38 -5.96 -1.99
CA LYS A 415 29.50 -5.01 -1.89
C LYS A 415 29.25 -3.68 -2.59
N ARG A 416 28.43 -3.62 -3.64
CA ARG A 416 28.26 -2.45 -4.50
C ARG A 416 26.99 -2.50 -5.34
N LEU A 417 26.70 -1.37 -5.98
CA LEU A 417 25.83 -1.30 -7.15
C LEU A 417 26.52 -1.97 -8.35
N VAL A 418 25.86 -2.97 -8.95
CA VAL A 418 26.35 -3.73 -10.10
C VAL A 418 25.84 -3.13 -11.40
N ARG A 419 24.56 -2.75 -11.44
CA ARG A 419 23.89 -2.20 -12.61
C ARG A 419 22.78 -1.24 -12.18
N SER A 420 22.59 -0.17 -12.93
CA SER A 420 21.45 0.72 -12.81
C SER A 420 20.94 1.15 -14.18
N PHE A 421 19.63 1.31 -14.32
CA PHE A 421 19.00 1.88 -15.51
C PHE A 421 17.64 2.46 -15.15
N SER A 422 17.14 3.38 -15.99
CA SER A 422 15.82 3.99 -15.83
C SER A 422 14.80 3.30 -16.72
N LEU A 423 13.54 3.34 -16.31
CA LEU A 423 12.37 2.88 -17.04
C LEU A 423 11.32 3.99 -17.05
N ASP A 424 10.58 4.08 -18.15
CA ASP A 424 9.39 4.94 -18.21
C ASP A 424 8.38 4.48 -17.13
N SER A 425 7.63 5.40 -16.55
CA SER A 425 6.56 5.03 -15.62
C SER A 425 5.42 4.33 -16.34
N ALA A 426 5.08 4.80 -17.55
CA ALA A 426 4.01 4.26 -18.39
C ALA A 426 2.66 4.13 -17.63
N ASP A 427 2.29 5.21 -16.93
CA ASP A 427 1.13 5.31 -16.02
C ASP A 427 -0.11 5.92 -16.68
N TRP A 428 -0.49 5.48 -17.89
CA TRP A 428 -1.71 6.02 -18.54
C TRP A 428 -3.00 5.59 -17.82
N ALA A 429 -3.08 4.32 -17.42
CA ALA A 429 -4.14 3.79 -16.56
C ALA A 429 -3.61 3.60 -15.13
N GLU A 430 -4.48 3.84 -14.15
CA GLU A 430 -4.21 3.60 -12.75
C GLU A 430 -4.17 2.09 -12.46
N THR A 431 -3.15 1.67 -11.72
CA THR A 431 -2.92 0.28 -11.28
C THR A 431 -2.91 0.21 -9.76
N ALA A 432 -3.07 -0.97 -9.19
CA ALA A 432 -2.93 -1.16 -7.75
C ALA A 432 -1.56 -0.67 -7.24
N PRO A 433 -1.50 -0.05 -6.04
CA PRO A 433 -0.24 0.43 -5.47
C PRO A 433 0.82 -0.68 -5.43
N LEU A 434 2.08 -0.32 -5.70
CA LEU A 434 3.23 -1.22 -5.58
C LEU A 434 3.11 -2.52 -6.41
N SER A 435 2.25 -2.54 -7.43
CA SER A 435 1.92 -3.77 -8.17
C SER A 435 2.57 -3.83 -9.55
N LYS A 436 3.30 -2.78 -9.94
CA LYS A 436 3.88 -2.60 -11.28
C LYS A 436 5.06 -3.51 -11.60
N PHE A 437 5.72 -4.09 -10.62
CA PHE A 437 6.92 -4.89 -10.85
C PHE A 437 6.84 -6.29 -10.24
N ARG A 438 7.44 -7.26 -10.94
CA ARG A 438 7.68 -8.63 -10.44
C ARG A 438 9.11 -9.05 -10.82
N LEU A 439 9.79 -9.74 -9.93
CA LEU A 439 11.10 -10.36 -10.21
C LEU A 439 10.93 -11.88 -10.26
N VAL A 440 11.30 -12.49 -11.39
CA VAL A 440 11.35 -13.94 -11.53
C VAL A 440 12.73 -14.33 -12.06
N GLY A 441 13.48 -15.08 -11.26
CA GLY A 441 14.85 -15.46 -11.61
C GLY A 441 15.76 -14.23 -11.82
N SER A 442 16.28 -14.09 -13.03
CA SER A 442 17.14 -12.98 -13.47
C SER A 442 16.40 -11.88 -14.22
N SER A 443 15.08 -11.96 -14.35
CA SER A 443 14.29 -11.09 -15.21
C SER A 443 13.33 -10.25 -14.37
N LEU A 444 13.36 -8.94 -14.60
CA LEU A 444 12.41 -7.98 -14.05
C LEU A 444 11.27 -7.78 -15.04
N TYR A 445 10.04 -7.83 -14.54
CA TYR A 445 8.85 -7.56 -15.33
C TYR A 445 8.21 -6.25 -14.87
N GLN A 446 7.76 -5.43 -15.82
CA GLN A 446 7.05 -4.18 -15.57
C GLN A 446 5.69 -4.21 -16.24
N LEU A 447 4.63 -3.96 -15.48
CA LEU A 447 3.31 -3.63 -16.00
C LEU A 447 3.26 -2.13 -16.33
N GLY A 448 2.90 -1.83 -17.58
CA GLY A 448 2.73 -0.48 -18.09
C GLY A 448 1.47 -0.35 -18.94
N SER A 449 1.11 0.89 -19.24
CA SER A 449 -0.10 1.20 -20.00
C SER A 449 0.07 2.43 -20.88
N THR A 450 -0.68 2.45 -22.00
CA THR A 450 -0.84 3.60 -22.89
C THR A 450 -2.31 3.76 -23.24
N ALA A 451 -2.67 4.81 -23.97
CA ALA A 451 -4.02 4.96 -24.51
C ALA A 451 -4.47 3.80 -25.44
N ALA A 452 -3.54 3.01 -25.97
CA ALA A 452 -3.86 1.88 -26.86
C ALA A 452 -4.13 0.56 -26.12
N GLY A 453 -3.61 0.40 -24.91
CA GLY A 453 -3.68 -0.87 -24.18
C GLY A 453 -2.68 -0.96 -23.02
N LEU A 454 -2.71 -2.09 -22.34
CA LEU A 454 -1.69 -2.49 -21.38
C LEU A 454 -0.62 -3.37 -22.01
N PHE A 455 0.55 -3.37 -21.38
CA PHE A 455 1.65 -4.24 -21.74
C PHE A 455 2.41 -4.69 -20.49
N VAL A 456 3.12 -5.81 -20.64
CA VAL A 456 4.11 -6.25 -19.67
C VAL A 456 5.43 -6.43 -20.38
N ASP A 457 6.42 -5.68 -19.93
CA ASP A 457 7.78 -5.66 -20.44
C ASP A 457 8.67 -6.54 -19.57
N ARG A 458 9.64 -7.22 -20.19
CA ARG A 458 10.68 -8.01 -19.53
C ARG A 458 12.05 -7.39 -19.76
N PHE A 459 12.80 -7.28 -18.67
CA PHE A 459 14.18 -6.79 -18.65
C PHE A 459 15.10 -7.85 -18.03
N GLU A 460 16.07 -8.32 -18.79
CA GLU A 460 17.16 -9.15 -18.30
C GLU A 460 18.12 -8.31 -17.46
N LEU A 461 18.39 -8.81 -16.24
CA LEU A 461 19.27 -8.15 -15.28
C LEU A 461 20.69 -8.71 -15.30
N GLU A 462 20.90 -9.85 -15.95
CA GLU A 462 22.22 -10.36 -16.36
C GLU A 462 22.46 -10.03 -17.84
N GLY A 463 23.72 -9.79 -18.21
CA GLY A 463 24.11 -9.85 -19.63
C GLY A 463 24.67 -11.23 -19.89
N ASN A 464 24.41 -11.77 -21.09
CA ASN A 464 25.23 -12.86 -21.63
C ASN A 464 26.70 -12.49 -21.69
#